data_AF-A0A378LR91-F1
#
_entry.id   AF-A0A378LR91-F1
#
_cell.length_a   1.000
_cell.length_b   1.000
_cell.length_c   1.000
_cell.angle_alpha   90.00
_cell.angle_beta   90.00
_cell.angle_gamma   90.00
#
_symmetry.space_group_name_H-M   'P 1'
#
loop_
_entity.id
_entity.type
_entity.pdbx_description
1 polymer ?
#
loop_
_entity_poly.entity_id
_entity_poly.type
_entity_poly.pdbx_seq_one_letter_code
_entity_poly.pdbx_strand_id
1 'polypeptide(L)'
;MSDIDINVETLLLVSLWDPICVFQGCFKIVTLQSHPSKEQYYIFRCEVRHATKMEFMKNAFSPDDYIVTHLYRQTQKICPDQEDDSHEFALYILKYALYTTIVEMLMNNPQKEHSLAMDDSFLDSLLDNIKPILNKEPLWSEPLKEIGFAVAMDFCPKEEMGKAAAKTLINGFIHEDENIH
;
A
#
# COMPACT_ATOMS: atom_id res chain seq x y z
N MET A 1 -9.22 -5.61 -24.96
CA MET A 1 -9.08 -4.85 -23.70
C MET A 1 -7.64 -4.40 -23.62
N SER A 2 -7.38 -3.12 -23.33
CA SER A 2 -6.01 -2.61 -23.20
C SER A 2 -5.32 -3.26 -22.00
N ASP A 3 -4.07 -3.65 -22.18
CA ASP A 3 -3.19 -4.07 -21.08
C ASP A 3 -2.97 -2.84 -20.17
N ILE A 4 -3.26 -2.98 -18.87
CA ILE A 4 -3.11 -1.91 -17.90
C ILE A 4 -1.94 -2.28 -17.01
N ASP A 5 -0.79 -1.72 -17.35
CA ASP A 5 0.43 -1.79 -16.55
C ASP A 5 0.40 -0.67 -15.52
N ILE A 6 0.71 -1.00 -14.26
CA ILE A 6 0.71 -0.05 -13.15
C ILE A 6 2.05 -0.08 -12.43
N ASN A 7 2.42 1.03 -11.82
CA ASN A 7 3.42 1.10 -10.78
C ASN A 7 2.72 1.21 -9.43
N VAL A 8 3.19 0.43 -8.46
CA VAL A 8 2.76 0.48 -7.07
C VAL A 8 3.95 0.95 -6.24
N GLU A 9 3.89 2.19 -5.77
CA GLU A 9 4.83 2.74 -4.79
C GLU A 9 4.22 2.62 -3.40
N THR A 10 4.91 1.91 -2.51
CA THR A 10 4.52 1.71 -1.12
C THR A 10 5.43 2.53 -0.22
N LEU A 11 4.84 3.43 0.56
CA LEU A 11 5.52 4.20 1.60
C LEU A 11 5.13 3.65 2.97
N LEU A 12 6.09 3.05 3.67
CA LEU A 12 5.98 2.71 5.08
C LEU A 12 6.33 3.92 5.93
N LEU A 13 5.43 4.24 6.85
CA LEU A 13 5.61 5.34 7.79
C LEU A 13 5.67 4.87 9.25
N VAL A 14 5.03 3.75 9.55
CA VAL A 14 5.02 3.18 10.91
C VAL A 14 5.28 1.69 10.83
N SER A 15 6.18 1.20 11.68
CA SER A 15 6.37 -0.23 11.94
C SER A 15 6.41 -0.50 13.43
N LEU A 16 5.42 -1.23 13.93
CA LEU A 16 5.39 -1.75 15.29
C LEU A 16 5.68 -3.24 15.25
N TRP A 17 6.61 -3.68 16.08
CA TRP A 17 7.01 -5.07 16.23
C TRP A 17 6.74 -5.48 17.68
N ASP A 18 6.00 -6.59 17.88
CA ASP A 18 5.61 -7.18 19.19
C ASP A 18 4.48 -6.44 19.96
N PRO A 19 3.40 -7.12 20.43
CA PRO A 19 3.01 -8.52 20.18
C PRO A 19 2.26 -8.77 18.87
N ILE A 20 1.83 -7.70 18.19
CA ILE A 20 1.20 -7.75 16.88
C ILE A 20 2.03 -6.87 15.96
N CYS A 21 2.47 -7.39 14.83
CA CYS A 21 3.18 -6.58 13.85
C CYS A 21 2.20 -5.71 13.11
N VAL A 22 2.38 -4.39 13.19
CA VAL A 22 1.49 -3.40 12.57
C VAL A 22 2.30 -2.49 11.68
N PHE A 23 1.84 -2.36 10.43
CA PHE A 23 2.40 -1.44 9.45
C PHE A 23 1.36 -0.42 9.03
N GLN A 24 1.77 0.84 8.94
CA GLN A 24 0.93 1.92 8.41
C GLN A 24 1.70 2.72 7.37
N GLY A 25 0.97 3.21 6.39
CA GLY A 25 1.59 3.85 5.25
C GLY A 25 0.62 4.27 4.17
N CYS A 26 1.18 4.52 2.99
CA CYS A 26 0.45 4.93 1.80
C CYS A 26 0.87 4.06 0.61
N PHE A 27 -0.10 3.71 -0.24
CA PHE A 27 0.15 3.23 -1.59
C PHE A 27 -0.14 4.34 -2.59
N LYS A 28 0.75 4.54 -3.55
CA LYS A 28 0.52 5.32 -4.77
C LYS A 28 0.48 4.35 -5.95
N ILE A 29 -0.61 4.38 -6.69
CA ILE A 29 -0.81 3.59 -7.91
C ILE A 29 -0.81 4.53 -9.11
N VAL A 30 0.02 4.24 -10.12
CA VAL A 30 0.11 5.05 -11.34
C VAL A 30 0.05 4.15 -12.56
N THR A 31 -0.69 4.55 -13.59
CA THR A 31 -0.65 3.87 -14.90
C THR A 31 0.67 4.15 -15.62
N LEU A 32 1.39 3.12 -16.08
CA LEU A 32 2.71 3.27 -16.71
C LEU A 32 2.66 3.77 -18.16
N GLN A 33 1.60 3.44 -18.91
CA GLN A 33 1.53 3.67 -20.36
C GLN A 33 0.32 4.54 -20.79
N SER A 34 -0.48 5.04 -19.85
CA SER A 34 -1.68 5.82 -20.13
C SER A 34 -1.39 7.33 -20.13
N HIS A 35 -1.96 8.06 -21.08
CA HIS A 35 -1.92 9.52 -21.09
C HIS A 35 -3.32 10.13 -21.23
N PRO A 36 -3.77 11.00 -20.29
CA PRO A 36 -3.08 11.38 -19.05
C PRO A 36 -2.93 10.19 -18.08
N SER A 37 -1.84 10.17 -17.30
CA SER A 37 -1.61 9.11 -16.32
C SER A 37 -2.63 9.23 -15.21
N LYS A 38 -3.33 8.13 -14.91
CA LYS A 38 -4.26 8.09 -13.78
C LYS A 38 -3.47 7.71 -12.53
N GLU A 39 -3.66 8.47 -11.46
CA GLU A 39 -3.02 8.25 -10.18
C GLU A 39 -4.06 8.02 -9.08
N GLN A 40 -3.77 7.07 -8.21
CA GLN A 40 -4.63 6.76 -7.07
C GLN A 40 -3.81 6.56 -5.80
N TYR A 41 -4.29 7.14 -4.71
CA TYR A 41 -3.66 7.03 -3.39
C TYR A 41 -4.54 6.24 -2.42
N TYR A 42 -3.89 5.44 -1.59
CA TYR A 42 -4.52 4.67 -0.54
C TYR A 42 -3.75 4.78 0.77
N ILE A 43 -4.44 5.13 1.85
CA ILE A 43 -3.87 5.05 3.21
C ILE A 43 -4.24 3.70 3.80
N PHE A 44 -3.28 3.02 4.43
CA PHE A 44 -3.50 1.69 4.98
C PHE A 44 -3.03 1.53 6.42
N ARG A 45 -3.66 0.57 7.11
CA ARG A 45 -3.13 -0.10 8.30
C ARG A 45 -3.28 -1.61 8.11
N CYS A 46 -2.16 -2.30 8.15
CA CYS A 46 -2.08 -3.75 8.01
C CYS A 46 -1.50 -4.36 9.28
N GLU A 47 -2.15 -5.40 9.79
CA GLU A 47 -1.59 -6.29 10.81
C GLU A 47 -1.00 -7.51 10.13
N VAL A 48 0.16 -7.97 10.57
CA VAL A 48 0.80 -9.17 10.04
C VAL A 48 0.88 -10.24 11.14
N ARG A 49 0.29 -11.40 10.85
CA ARG A 49 0.32 -12.58 11.73
C ARG A 49 1.67 -13.29 11.63
N HIS A 50 2.02 -14.04 12.67
CA HIS A 50 3.23 -14.90 12.69
C HIS A 50 4.55 -14.15 12.44
N ALA A 51 4.64 -12.92 12.93
CA ALA A 51 5.73 -12.02 12.61
C ALA A 51 6.66 -11.82 13.83
N THR A 52 7.51 -12.80 14.13
CA THR A 52 8.85 -12.39 14.60
C THR A 52 9.64 -11.91 13.38
N LYS A 53 10.52 -10.91 13.54
CA LYS A 53 11.37 -10.41 12.43
C LYS A 53 12.10 -11.54 11.70
N MET A 54 12.56 -12.53 12.46
CA MET A 54 13.23 -13.73 11.94
C MET A 54 12.31 -14.65 11.12
N GLU A 55 11.03 -14.75 11.47
CA GLU A 55 10.04 -15.51 10.68
C GLU A 55 9.69 -14.77 9.39
N PHE A 56 9.58 -13.44 9.44
CA PHE A 56 9.30 -12.60 8.27
C PHE A 56 10.37 -12.74 7.19
N MET A 57 11.64 -12.88 7.58
CA MET A 57 12.75 -13.07 6.63
C MET A 57 12.91 -14.50 6.11
N LYS A 58 12.27 -15.49 6.74
CA LYS A 58 12.41 -16.93 6.40
C LYS A 58 11.22 -17.50 5.67
N ASN A 59 10.03 -16.95 5.90
CA ASN A 59 8.80 -17.45 5.32
C ASN A 59 8.56 -16.81 3.95
N ALA A 60 8.03 -17.61 3.02
CA ALA A 60 7.55 -17.08 1.75
C ALA A 60 6.30 -16.21 1.98
N PHE A 61 6.03 -15.30 1.05
CA PHE A 61 4.81 -14.50 1.06
C PHE A 61 3.56 -15.38 1.12
N SER A 62 2.69 -15.07 2.08
CA SER A 62 1.33 -15.61 2.18
C SER A 62 0.36 -14.45 2.36
N PRO A 63 -0.64 -14.25 1.47
CA PRO A 63 -1.58 -13.14 1.57
C PRO A 63 -2.48 -13.21 2.81
N ASP A 64 -2.65 -14.40 3.41
CA ASP A 64 -3.48 -14.63 4.58
C ASP A 64 -2.85 -14.11 5.87
N ASP A 65 -1.53 -13.93 5.88
CA ASP A 65 -0.82 -13.37 7.02
C ASP A 65 -1.05 -11.85 7.14
N TYR A 66 -1.52 -11.20 6.08
CA TYR A 66 -1.71 -9.74 6.01
C TYR A 66 -3.18 -9.37 6.16
N ILE A 67 -3.52 -8.84 7.33
CA ILE A 67 -4.87 -8.39 7.66
C ILE A 67 -4.96 -6.87 7.49
N VAL A 68 -5.53 -6.43 6.36
CA VAL A 68 -5.76 -5.02 6.08
C VAL A 68 -6.97 -4.53 6.88
N THR A 69 -6.71 -4.05 8.10
CA THR A 69 -7.75 -3.53 9.01
C THR A 69 -8.34 -2.20 8.57
N HIS A 70 -7.55 -1.40 7.86
CA HIS A 70 -7.95 -0.10 7.34
C HIS A 70 -7.36 0.09 5.95
N LEU A 71 -8.22 0.48 5.02
CA LEU A 71 -7.86 0.92 3.69
C LEU A 71 -8.75 2.11 3.35
N TYR A 72 -8.14 3.24 3.03
CA TYR A 72 -8.86 4.47 2.73
C TYR A 72 -8.44 5.01 1.38
N ARG A 73 -9.42 5.46 0.62
CA ARG A 73 -9.24 6.30 -0.56
C ARG A 73 -9.72 7.71 -0.22
N GLN A 74 -8.79 8.66 -0.08
CA GLN A 74 -9.10 9.98 0.49
C GLN A 74 -9.77 9.82 1.87
N THR A 75 -11.01 10.29 2.04
CA THR A 75 -11.80 10.16 3.28
C THR A 75 -12.70 8.92 3.31
N GLN A 76 -12.80 8.16 2.21
CA GLN A 76 -13.68 7.01 2.09
C GLN A 76 -12.96 5.73 2.53
N LYS A 77 -13.53 5.01 3.50
CA LYS A 77 -13.06 3.67 3.87
C LYS A 77 -13.48 2.67 2.79
N ILE A 78 -12.54 1.91 2.26
CA ILE A 78 -12.79 0.78 1.39
C ILE A 78 -13.07 -0.43 2.28
N CYS A 79 -14.16 -1.16 2.00
CA CYS A 79 -14.50 -2.38 2.70
C CYS A 79 -13.84 -3.57 1.96
N PRO A 80 -12.87 -4.26 2.58
CA PRO A 80 -12.19 -5.39 1.96
C PRO A 80 -13.10 -6.60 1.76
N ASP A 81 -14.16 -6.73 2.57
CA ASP A 81 -15.04 -7.92 2.64
C ASP A 81 -16.18 -7.89 1.59
N GLN A 82 -15.97 -7.24 0.44
CA GLN A 82 -16.94 -7.31 -0.66
C GLN A 82 -16.78 -8.61 -1.43
N GLU A 83 -17.89 -9.26 -1.81
CA GLU A 83 -17.93 -10.48 -2.64
C GLU A 83 -17.57 -10.19 -4.10
N ASP A 84 -16.46 -9.49 -4.36
CA ASP A 84 -15.92 -9.21 -5.69
C ASP A 84 -14.50 -9.75 -5.79
N ASP A 85 -14.31 -10.78 -6.62
CA ASP A 85 -13.01 -11.40 -6.91
C ASP A 85 -11.95 -10.36 -7.31
N SER A 86 -12.34 -9.29 -8.03
CA SER A 86 -11.41 -8.24 -8.44
C SER A 86 -10.87 -7.41 -7.27
N HIS A 87 -11.65 -7.28 -6.19
CA HIS A 87 -11.22 -6.63 -4.95
C HIS A 87 -10.22 -7.53 -4.21
N GLU A 88 -10.47 -8.83 -4.16
CA GLU A 88 -9.54 -9.79 -3.56
C GLU A 88 -8.19 -9.79 -4.32
N PHE A 89 -8.23 -9.80 -5.66
CA PHE A 89 -7.01 -9.74 -6.47
C PHE A 89 -6.26 -8.40 -6.29
N ALA A 90 -6.98 -7.28 -6.19
CA ALA A 90 -6.38 -5.97 -5.91
C ALA A 90 -5.70 -5.93 -4.53
N LEU A 91 -6.36 -6.48 -3.50
CA LEU A 91 -5.79 -6.59 -2.17
C LEU A 91 -4.57 -7.50 -2.13
N TYR A 92 -4.57 -8.59 -2.90
CA TYR A 92 -3.41 -9.46 -3.05
C TYR A 92 -2.18 -8.66 -3.53
N ILE A 93 -2.34 -7.82 -4.57
CA ILE A 93 -1.25 -6.97 -5.08
C ILE A 93 -0.74 -6.00 -4.01
N LEU A 94 -1.64 -5.33 -3.27
CA LEU A 94 -1.24 -4.39 -2.22
C LEU A 94 -0.50 -5.10 -1.06
N LYS A 95 -0.98 -6.28 -0.66
CA LYS A 95 -0.32 -7.11 0.37
C LYS A 95 1.06 -7.57 -0.10
N TYR A 96 1.19 -7.97 -1.36
CA TYR A 96 2.47 -8.37 -1.93
C TYR A 96 3.45 -7.19 -2.02
N ALA A 97 3.00 -6.02 -2.48
CA ALA A 97 3.81 -4.80 -2.50
C ALA A 97 4.29 -4.41 -1.10
N LEU A 98 3.42 -4.52 -0.09
CA LEU A 98 3.77 -4.32 1.32
C LEU A 98 4.83 -5.32 1.80
N TYR A 99 4.65 -6.62 1.53
CA TYR A 99 5.63 -7.65 1.85
C TYR A 99 7.00 -7.32 1.26
N THR A 100 7.07 -7.05 -0.05
CA THR A 100 8.31 -6.68 -0.73
C THR A 100 8.96 -5.46 -0.10
N THR A 101 8.17 -4.46 0.28
CA THR A 101 8.67 -3.24 0.93
C THR A 101 9.27 -3.54 2.30
N ILE A 102 8.61 -4.38 3.11
CA ILE A 102 9.13 -4.76 4.44
C ILE A 102 10.41 -5.61 4.29
N VAL A 103 10.44 -6.57 3.36
CA VAL A 103 11.64 -7.38 3.09
C VAL A 103 12.81 -6.49 2.67
N GLU A 104 12.57 -5.55 1.75
CA GLU A 104 13.59 -4.61 1.27
C GLU A 104 14.10 -3.71 2.41
N MET A 105 13.21 -3.25 3.29
CA MET A 105 13.57 -2.48 4.47
C MET A 105 14.48 -3.27 5.42
N LEU A 106 14.09 -4.51 5.74
CA LEU A 106 14.82 -5.36 6.69
C LEU A 106 16.18 -5.81 6.15
N MET A 107 16.24 -6.18 4.87
CA MET A 107 17.45 -6.76 4.26
C MET A 107 18.46 -5.68 3.86
N ASN A 108 17.98 -4.59 3.26
CA ASN A 108 18.86 -3.62 2.59
C ASN A 108 18.98 -2.29 3.35
N ASN A 109 18.03 -1.98 4.26
CA ASN A 109 17.99 -0.70 4.96
C ASN A 109 17.61 -0.81 6.47
N PRO A 110 18.28 -1.66 7.27
CA PRO A 110 17.88 -1.93 8.64
C PRO A 110 17.89 -0.68 9.56
N GLN A 111 18.64 0.37 9.21
CA GLN A 111 18.61 1.63 9.96
C GLN A 111 17.27 2.36 9.85
N LYS A 112 16.57 2.22 8.72
CA LYS A 112 15.25 2.83 8.52
C LYS A 112 14.19 2.16 9.38
N GLU A 113 14.33 0.87 9.69
CA GLU A 113 13.45 0.18 10.61
C GLU A 113 13.44 0.85 12.00
N HIS A 114 14.62 1.16 12.54
CA HIS A 114 14.74 1.85 13.83
C HIS A 114 14.11 3.25 13.82
N SER A 115 14.13 3.94 12.68
CA SER A 115 13.50 5.25 12.52
C SER A 115 11.97 5.19 12.41
N LEU A 116 11.40 4.04 12.06
CA LEU A 116 9.96 3.84 11.90
C LEU A 116 9.31 3.20 13.14
N ALA A 117 10.11 2.81 14.13
CA ALA A 117 9.64 2.41 15.44
C ALA A 117 9.14 3.64 16.20
N MET A 118 7.88 3.62 16.63
CA MET A 118 7.20 4.83 17.13
C MET A 118 7.52 5.18 18.59
N ASP A 119 7.68 6.47 18.82
CA ASP A 119 7.42 7.19 20.07
C ASP A 119 6.26 8.20 19.86
N ASP A 120 5.58 8.61 20.95
CA ASP A 120 4.34 9.40 20.89
C ASP A 120 4.50 10.74 20.13
N SER A 121 5.71 11.33 20.11
CA SER A 121 6.03 12.56 19.38
C SER A 121 6.07 12.40 17.86
N PHE A 122 6.33 11.19 17.37
CA PHE A 122 6.37 10.91 15.93
C PHE A 122 4.96 10.86 15.33
N LEU A 123 3.96 10.44 16.12
CA LEU A 123 2.56 10.34 15.68
C LEU A 123 1.96 11.70 15.28
N ASP A 124 2.24 12.75 16.04
CA ASP A 124 1.75 14.10 15.72
C ASP A 124 2.38 14.65 14.42
N SER A 125 3.69 14.41 14.24
CA SER A 125 4.41 14.79 13.02
C SER A 125 3.93 14.00 11.80
N LEU A 126 3.59 12.72 11.99
CA LEU A 126 3.04 11.86 10.96
C LEU A 126 1.68 12.40 10.46
N LEU A 127 0.79 12.79 11.37
CA LEU A 127 -0.53 13.34 11.01
C LEU A 127 -0.42 14.62 10.17
N ASP A 128 0.53 15.51 10.49
CA ASP A 128 0.76 16.72 9.70
C ASP A 128 1.35 16.42 8.32
N ASN A 129 2.17 15.37 8.20
CA ASN A 129 2.76 14.96 6.93
C ASN A 129 1.82 14.16 6.01
N ILE A 130 0.79 13.48 6.57
CA ILE A 130 -0.17 12.72 5.76
C ILE A 130 -1.34 13.61 5.27
N LYS A 131 -1.62 14.75 5.95
CA LYS A 131 -2.67 15.70 5.53
C LYS A 131 -2.56 16.14 4.05
N PRO A 132 -1.38 16.53 3.53
CA PRO A 132 -1.23 16.86 2.11
C PRO A 132 -1.60 15.70 1.17
N ILE A 133 -1.25 14.46 1.55
CA ILE A 133 -1.60 13.24 0.78
C ILE A 133 -3.12 13.06 0.74
N LEU A 134 -3.79 13.24 1.89
CA LEU A 134 -5.26 13.20 1.98
C LEU A 134 -5.92 14.28 1.09
N ASN A 135 -5.28 15.43 0.97
CA ASN A 135 -5.73 16.56 0.16
C ASN A 135 -5.36 16.46 -1.32
N LYS A 136 -4.71 15.38 -1.77
CA LYS A 136 -4.16 15.22 -3.14
C LYS A 136 -3.22 16.38 -3.52
N GLU A 137 -2.57 16.98 -2.55
CA GLU A 137 -1.53 17.96 -2.82
C GLU A 137 -0.33 17.22 -3.43
N PRO A 138 0.34 17.82 -4.45
CA PRO A 138 1.36 17.14 -5.25
C PRO A 138 2.65 16.80 -4.47
N LEU A 139 2.67 17.03 -3.16
CA LEU A 139 3.86 16.92 -2.33
C LEU A 139 3.99 15.49 -1.80
N TRP A 140 4.32 14.55 -2.69
CA TRP A 140 5.27 13.49 -2.34
C TRP A 140 6.67 14.12 -2.30
N SER A 141 6.86 15.09 -1.42
CA SER A 141 8.08 15.90 -1.35
C SER A 141 9.21 15.12 -0.68
N GLU A 142 10.46 15.54 -0.88
CA GLU A 142 11.65 15.01 -0.18
C GLU A 142 11.45 14.76 1.34
N PRO A 143 10.72 15.63 2.09
CA PRO A 143 10.34 15.38 3.48
C PRO A 143 9.66 14.02 3.75
N LEU A 144 8.81 13.52 2.85
CA LEU A 144 8.14 12.22 3.01
C LEU A 144 9.12 11.03 2.89
N LYS A 145 10.20 11.21 2.11
CA LYS A 145 11.31 10.22 2.03
C LYS A 145 12.20 10.26 3.27
N GLU A 146 12.25 11.40 3.95
CA GLU A 146 12.98 11.54 5.21
C GLU A 146 12.25 10.82 6.36
N ILE A 147 10.92 10.91 6.42
CA ILE A 147 10.10 10.31 7.49
C ILE A 147 9.71 8.84 7.27
N GLY A 148 9.92 8.30 6.06
CA GLY A 148 9.44 6.97 5.68
C GLY A 148 10.50 6.05 5.04
N PHE A 149 10.04 4.86 4.66
CA PHE A 149 10.74 3.95 3.76
C PHE A 149 9.85 3.61 2.57
N ALA A 150 10.33 3.83 1.34
CA ALA A 150 9.53 3.68 0.13
C ALA A 150 10.15 2.69 -0.85
N VAL A 151 9.32 1.85 -1.46
CA VAL A 151 9.68 0.95 -2.56
C VAL A 151 8.63 1.04 -3.65
N ALA A 152 9.09 1.11 -4.90
CA ALA A 152 8.23 1.10 -6.09
C ALA A 152 8.40 -0.20 -6.86
N MET A 153 7.29 -0.73 -7.35
CA MET A 153 7.24 -1.98 -8.11
C MET A 153 6.34 -1.83 -9.34
N ASP A 154 6.84 -2.22 -10.50
CA ASP A 154 6.05 -2.31 -11.71
C ASP A 154 5.27 -3.63 -11.74
N PHE A 155 3.99 -3.55 -12.08
CA PHE A 155 3.08 -4.67 -12.24
C PHE A 155 2.50 -4.63 -13.65
N CYS A 156 2.94 -5.56 -14.50
CA CYS A 156 2.55 -5.68 -15.91
C CYS A 156 1.80 -7.01 -16.14
N PRO A 157 0.53 -7.12 -15.73
CA PRO A 157 -0.20 -8.38 -15.74
C PRO A 157 -0.52 -8.84 -17.15
N LYS A 158 -0.38 -10.15 -17.39
CA LYS A 158 -0.76 -10.78 -18.67
C LYS A 158 -2.03 -11.61 -18.55
N GLU A 159 -2.27 -12.13 -17.36
CA GLU A 159 -3.42 -12.90 -16.94
C GLU A 159 -4.62 -12.00 -16.57
N GLU A 160 -5.83 -12.50 -16.81
CA GLU A 160 -7.05 -11.72 -16.61
C GLU A 160 -7.27 -11.29 -15.16
N MET A 161 -6.90 -12.13 -14.18
CA MET A 161 -7.00 -11.79 -12.76
C MET A 161 -6.12 -10.58 -12.39
N GLY A 162 -4.89 -10.53 -12.90
CA GLY A 162 -3.97 -9.42 -12.66
C GLY A 162 -4.46 -8.15 -13.36
N LYS A 163 -5.02 -8.27 -14.57
CA LYS A 163 -5.63 -7.13 -15.27
C LYS A 163 -6.85 -6.58 -14.54
N ALA A 164 -7.68 -7.45 -13.98
CA ALA A 164 -8.83 -7.05 -13.16
C ALA A 164 -8.35 -6.31 -11.90
N ALA A 165 -7.36 -6.86 -11.19
CA ALA A 165 -6.76 -6.22 -10.03
C ALA A 165 -6.19 -4.83 -10.33
N ALA A 166 -5.42 -4.70 -11.42
CA ALA A 166 -4.85 -3.42 -11.84
C ALA A 166 -5.92 -2.38 -12.15
N LYS A 167 -7.01 -2.78 -12.81
CA LYS A 167 -8.18 -1.91 -13.06
C LYS A 167 -8.84 -1.48 -11.77
N THR A 168 -9.12 -2.41 -10.85
CA THR A 168 -9.74 -2.12 -9.56
C THR A 168 -8.91 -1.12 -8.76
N LEU A 169 -7.59 -1.30 -8.73
CA LEU A 169 -6.65 -0.39 -8.08
C LEU A 169 -6.61 1.01 -8.71
N ILE A 170 -6.66 1.10 -10.03
CA ILE A 170 -6.69 2.39 -10.73
C ILE A 170 -8.07 3.07 -10.61
N ASN A 171 -9.14 2.29 -10.53
CA ASN A 171 -10.51 2.80 -10.41
C ASN A 171 -10.91 3.14 -8.98
N GLY A 172 -10.10 2.81 -7.98
CA GLY A 172 -10.38 3.20 -6.61
C GLY A 172 -11.33 2.26 -5.89
N PHE A 173 -11.42 0.98 -6.28
CA PHE A 173 -12.42 0.03 -5.77
C PHE A 173 -13.88 0.50 -5.98
N ILE A 174 -14.15 1.19 -7.09
CA ILE A 174 -15.51 1.56 -7.52
C ILE A 174 -15.99 0.53 -8.55
N HIS A 175 -17.20 0.01 -8.40
CA HIS A 175 -17.86 -0.76 -9.46
C HIS A 175 -18.20 0.13 -10.66
N GLU A 176 -18.02 -0.37 -11.88
CA GLU A 176 -18.34 0.39 -13.10
C GLU A 176 -19.83 0.82 -13.19
N ASP A 177 -20.71 0.23 -12.38
CA ASP A 177 -22.15 0.55 -12.28
C ASP A 177 -22.48 1.83 -11.47
N GLU A 178 -21.54 2.43 -10.76
CA GLU A 178 -21.79 3.68 -9.99
C GLU A 178 -21.59 4.98 -10.82
N ASN A 179 -21.29 4.86 -12.12
CA ASN A 179 -21.13 6.03 -13.02
C ASN A 179 -22.41 6.43 -13.77
N ILE A 180 -23.59 6.11 -13.25
CA ILE A 180 -24.84 6.69 -13.71
C ILE A 180 -25.34 7.65 -12.63
N HIS A 181 -24.88 8.91 -12.66
CA HIS A 181 -25.71 10.12 -12.48
C HIS A 181 -24.93 11.42 -12.64
#